data_AF-A0A2G4J5G9-F1
#
_entry.id   AF-A0A2G4J5G9-F1
#
_cell.length_a   1.000
_cell.length_b   1.000
_cell.length_c   1.000
_cell.angle_alpha   90.00
_cell.angle_beta   90.00
_cell.angle_gamma   90.00
#
_symmetry.space_group_name_H-M   'P 1'
#
loop_
_entity.id
_entity.type
_entity.pdbx_description
1 polymer ?
#
loop_
_entity_poly.entity_id
_entity_poly.type
_entity_poly.pdbx_seq_one_letter_code
_entity_poly.pdbx_strand_id
1 'polypeptide(L)' 'MRCLVCGKAIDLEGAESKTGETAHGAKEIDPSKGTRQFHDGDWYYFDTLNCRSKFTISPQRYLTPKA' A
#
# COMPACT_ATOMS: atom_id res chain seq x y z
N MET A 1 5.58 -9.81 -2.20
CA MET A 1 5.45 -9.21 -0.85
C MET A 1 4.13 -9.65 -0.21
N ARG A 2 3.99 -9.56 1.12
CA ARG A 2 2.72 -9.84 1.83
C ARG A 2 2.18 -8.57 2.49
N CYS A 3 0.85 -8.46 2.56
CA CYS A 3 0.16 -7.38 3.25
C CYS A 3 0.37 -7.49 4.76
N LEU A 4 0.80 -6.40 5.40
CA LEU A 4 1.05 -6.33 6.84
C LEU A 4 -0.22 -6.52 7.68
N VAL A 5 -1.39 -6.25 7.11
CA VAL A 5 -2.66 -6.29 7.83
C VAL A 5 -3.33 -7.66 7.77
N CYS A 6 -3.28 -8.35 6.63
CA CYS A 6 -3.99 -9.60 6.40
C CYS A 6 -3.09 -10.78 5.98
N GLY A 7 -1.81 -10.55 5.70
CA GLY A 7 -0.85 -11.58 5.28
C GLY A 7 -0.99 -12.06 3.83
N LYS A 8 -1.97 -11.57 3.07
CA LYS A 8 -2.18 -11.97 1.66
C LYS A 8 -1.03 -11.50 0.77
N ALA A 9 -0.78 -12.23 -0.31
CA ALA A 9 0.18 -11.81 -1.33
C ALA A 9 -0.28 -10.50 -1.98
N ILE A 10 0.66 -9.57 -2.11
CA ILE A 10 0.46 -8.30 -2.83
C ILE A 10 1.19 -8.40 -4.16
N ASP A 11 0.49 -8.01 -5.21
CA ASP A 11 1.06 -7.72 -6.52
C ASP A 11 1.71 -6.32 -6.48
N LEU A 12 3.01 -6.28 -6.15
CA LEU A 12 3.79 -5.03 -6.11
C LEU A 12 3.90 -4.39 -7.47
N GLU A 13 4.06 -5.20 -8.51
CA GLU A 13 4.21 -4.71 -9.88
C GLU A 13 2.94 -3.99 -10.31
N GLY A 14 1.77 -4.57 -10.01
CA GLY A 14 0.48 -3.91 -10.19
C GLY A 14 0.32 -2.65 -9.34
N ALA A 15 0.70 -2.69 -8.06
CA ALA A 15 0.59 -1.55 -7.14
C ALA A 15 1.50 -0.37 -7.49
N GLU A 16 2.60 -0.62 -8.21
CA GLU A 16 3.53 0.41 -8.70
C GLU A 16 3.35 0.72 -10.18
N SER A 17 2.54 -0.04 -10.92
CA SER A 17 2.36 0.16 -12.34
C SER A 17 1.70 1.50 -12.62
N LYS A 18 2.36 2.31 -13.45
CA LYS A 18 1.81 3.57 -13.94
C LYS A 18 0.60 3.26 -14.82
N THR A 19 -0.59 3.60 -14.38
CA THR A 19 -1.79 3.50 -15.24
C THR A 19 -1.99 4.74 -16.08
N GLY A 20 -1.43 5.87 -15.64
CA GLY A 20 -1.52 7.13 -16.34
C GLY A 20 -0.64 8.20 -15.72
N GLU A 21 -0.76 9.42 -16.23
CA GLU A 21 -0.13 10.61 -15.67
C GLU A 21 -1.15 11.74 -15.67
N THR A 22 -1.21 12.51 -14.59
CA THR A 22 -2.03 13.73 -14.58
C THR A 22 -1.36 14.80 -15.45
N ALA A 23 -2.12 15.83 -15.84
CA ALA A 23 -1.61 16.93 -16.68
C ALA A 23 -0.36 17.66 -16.12
N HIS A 24 -0.06 17.48 -14.82
CA HIS A 24 1.08 18.08 -14.14
C HIS A 24 2.16 17.06 -13.75
N GLY A 25 2.18 15.87 -14.37
CA GLY A 25 3.25 14.89 -14.20
C GLY A 25 3.09 13.91 -13.04
N ALA A 26 1.97 13.93 -12.31
CA ALA A 26 1.77 12.99 -11.21
C ALA A 26 1.38 11.61 -11.75
N LYS A 27 2.12 10.58 -11.33
CA LYS A 27 1.85 9.17 -11.70
C LYS A 27 0.50 8.71 -11.13
N GLU A 28 -0.38 8.26 -12.01
CA GLU A 28 -1.61 7.57 -11.63
C GLU A 28 -1.34 6.07 -11.47
N ILE A 29 -2.00 5.46 -10.50
CA ILE A 29 -1.84 4.06 -10.10
C ILE A 29 -3.24 3.50 -9.80
N ASP A 30 -3.52 2.28 -10.25
CA ASP A 30 -4.83 1.65 -10.05
C ASP A 30 -4.94 1.09 -8.62
N PRO A 31 -5.82 1.66 -7.77
CA PRO A 31 -6.00 1.20 -6.39
C PRO A 31 -6.55 -0.24 -6.29
N SER A 32 -7.07 -0.80 -7.39
CA SER A 32 -7.57 -2.17 -7.48
C SER A 32 -6.45 -3.19 -7.66
N LYS A 33 -5.30 -2.78 -8.19
CA LYS A 33 -4.09 -3.61 -8.36
C LYS A 33 -3.22 -3.64 -7.09
N GLY A 34 -3.52 -2.76 -6.16
CA GLY A 34 -2.85 -2.63 -4.89
C GLY A 34 -2.85 -1.16 -4.47
N THR A 35 -2.70 -0.92 -3.18
CA THR A 35 -2.64 0.45 -2.67
C THR A 35 -1.45 0.61 -1.75
N ARG A 36 -0.99 1.85 -1.59
CA ARG A 36 0.15 2.15 -0.71
C ARG A 36 -0.15 3.33 0.20
N GLN A 37 0.50 3.34 1.35
CA GLN A 37 0.45 4.42 2.31
C GLN A 37 1.88 4.77 2.72
N PHE A 38 2.19 6.07 2.68
CA PHE A 38 3.44 6.57 3.24
C PHE A 38 3.31 6.72 4.75
N HIS A 39 4.28 6.21 5.51
CA HIS A 39 4.35 6.33 6.97
C HIS A 39 5.81 6.27 7.42
N ASP A 40 6.21 7.18 8.32
CA ASP A 40 7.57 7.21 8.91
C ASP A 40 8.75 7.20 7.93
N GLY A 41 8.57 7.74 6.72
CA GLY A 41 9.63 7.78 5.71
C GLY A 41 9.57 6.65 4.68
N ASP A 42 8.72 5.64 4.91
CA ASP A 42 8.63 4.44 4.09
C ASP A 42 7.27 4.26 3.43
N TRP A 43 7.28 3.62 2.24
CA TRP A 43 6.07 3.21 1.54
C TRP A 43 5.65 1.81 1.98
N TYR A 44 4.44 1.71 2.52
CA TYR A 44 3.81 0.44 2.87
C TYR A 44 2.75 0.07 1.84
N TYR A 45 2.74 -1.19 1.40
CA TYR A 45 1.84 -1.70 0.38
C TYR A 45 0.76 -2.59 1.00
N PHE A 46 -0.45 -2.53 0.44
CA PHE A 46 -1.62 -3.25 0.89
C PHE A 46 -2.38 -3.84 -0.30
N ASP A 47 -2.99 -5.00 -0.07
CA ASP A 47 -3.82 -5.72 -1.05
C ASP A 47 -5.14 -5.00 -1.34
N THR A 48 -5.67 -4.26 -0.37
CA THR A 48 -6.96 -3.55 -0.50
C THR A 48 -6.96 -2.21 0.21
N LEU A 49 -7.87 -1.32 -0.20
CA LEU A 49 -8.15 -0.06 0.50
C LEU A 49 -8.57 -0.29 1.95
N ASN A 50 -9.28 -1.37 2.26
CA ASN A 50 -9.67 -1.69 3.63
C ASN A 50 -8.46 -2.00 4.52
N CYS A 51 -7.49 -2.76 4.01
CA CYS A 51 -6.24 -3.02 4.71
C CYS A 51 -5.44 -1.73 4.91
N ARG A 52 -5.37 -0.87 3.88
CA ARG A 52 -4.76 0.46 4.01
C ARG A 52 -5.40 1.29 5.11
N SER A 53 -6.73 1.38 5.13
CA SER A 53 -7.47 2.15 6.15
C SER A 53 -7.20 1.63 7.57
N LYS A 54 -7.19 0.30 7.76
CA LYS A 54 -6.83 -0.30 9.06
C LYS A 54 -5.42 0.09 9.50
N PHE A 55 -4.47 0.05 8.57
CA PHE A 55 -3.10 0.48 8.83
C PHE A 55 -3.04 1.96 9.19
N THR A 56 -3.72 2.85 8.46
CA THR A 56 -3.77 4.29 8.77
C THR A 56 -4.36 4.57 10.15
N ILE A 57 -5.37 3.80 10.59
CA ILE A 57 -5.99 3.96 11.91
C ILE A 57 -5.06 3.49 13.04
N SER A 58 -4.26 2.46 12.81
CA SER A 58 -3.42 1.87 13.87
C SER A 58 -2.13 1.25 13.32
N PRO A 59 -1.20 2.05 12.80
CA PRO A 59 0.00 1.54 12.12
C PRO A 59 0.91 0.76 13.07
N GLN A 60 1.05 1.25 14.31
CA GLN A 60 1.83 0.62 15.38
C GLN A 60 1.47 -0.86 15.64
N ARG A 61 0.21 -1.26 15.40
CA ARG A 61 -0.26 -2.65 15.56
C ARG A 61 0.29 -3.61 14.50
N TYR A 62 0.68 -3.07 13.34
CA TYR A 62 1.16 -3.84 12.18
C TYR A 62 2.65 -3.67 11.95
N LEU A 63 3.24 -2.59 12.47
CA LEU A 63 4.68 -2.29 12.36
C LEU A 63 5.52 -2.95 13.46
N THR A 64 4.90 -3.51 14.49
CA THR A 64 5.62 -4.24 15.53
C THR A 64 6.16 -5.54 14.94
N PRO A 65 7.50 -5.70 14.84
CA PRO A 65 8.07 -6.98 14.47
C PRO A 65 7.67 -7.99 15.54
N LYS A 66 7.20 -9.17 15.12
CA LYS A 66 7.07 -10.30 16.03
C LYS A 66 8.50 -10.67 16.46
N ALA A 67 8.86 -10.35 17.70
CA ALA A 67 10.09 -10.80 18.33
C ALA A 67 10.14 -12.33 18.37
#